data_AF-A0A2S6IF09-F1
#
_entry.id   AF-A0A2S6IF09-F1
#
_cell.length_a   1.000
_cell.length_b   1.000
_cell.length_c   1.000
_cell.angle_alpha   90.00
_cell.angle_beta   90.00
_cell.angle_gamma   90.00
#
_symmetry.space_group_name_H-M   'P 1'
#
loop_
_entity.id
_entity.type
_entity.pdbx_description
1 polymer ?
#
loop_
_entity_poly.entity_id
_entity_poly.type
_entity_poly.pdbx_seq_one_letter_code
_entity_poly.pdbx_strand_id
1 'polypeptide(L)'
;MVDKYTDISVQIEHYAKEISEKRMDFSKLRNTLKEQGTDQKDIAHIVKRVDKRAIRLDQLKGLHSRGKALFYGGIVAIVLGLLLPVISLFLSKGLSTWLISTPIIAGLGAIFLGRNDMRRY
;
A
#
# COMPACT_ATOMS: atom_id res chain seq x y z
N MET A 1 -1.15 -1.28 25.83
CA MET A 1 -1.66 0.07 26.14
C MET A 1 -0.47 0.99 26.21
N VAL A 2 -0.47 2.07 25.44
CA VAL A 2 0.59 3.08 25.50
C VAL A 2 0.30 4.00 26.69
N ASP A 3 1.27 4.11 27.60
CA ASP A 3 1.16 4.91 28.83
C ASP A 3 1.52 6.38 28.58
N LYS A 4 1.04 7.29 29.42
CA LYS A 4 1.25 8.74 29.39
C LYS A 4 2.74 9.14 29.35
N TYR A 5 3.62 8.29 29.89
CA TYR A 5 5.08 8.50 29.92
C TYR A 5 5.80 8.06 28.65
N THR A 6 5.11 7.39 27.73
CA THR A 6 5.68 7.02 26.43
C THR A 6 5.85 8.28 25.58
N ASP A 7 6.94 8.37 24.82
CA ASP A 7 7.16 9.48 23.88
C ASP A 7 5.89 9.71 23.02
N ILE A 8 5.45 10.97 22.98
CA ILE A 8 4.29 11.45 22.21
C ILE A 8 4.38 10.97 20.75
N SER A 9 5.59 10.91 20.18
CA SER A 9 5.81 10.41 18.82
C SER A 9 5.37 8.95 18.65
N VAL A 10 5.69 8.10 19.62
CA VAL A 10 5.36 6.68 19.65
C VAL A 10 3.87 6.47 19.91
N GLN A 11 3.26 7.29 20.78
CA GLN A 11 1.81 7.23 20.99
C GLN A 11 1.05 7.58 19.72
N ILE A 12 1.47 8.65 19.03
CA ILE A 12 0.86 9.06 17.76
C ILE A 12 0.97 7.95 16.72
N GLU A 13 2.14 7.31 16.60
CA GLU A 13 2.34 6.21 15.65
C GLU A 13 1.43 5.00 15.98
N HIS A 14 1.34 4.64 17.26
CA HIS A 14 0.50 3.54 17.71
C HIS A 14 -0.98 3.77 17.41
N TYR A 15 -1.51 4.92 17.83
CA TYR A 15 -2.92 5.26 17.58
C TYR A 15 -3.23 5.46 16.09
N ALA A 16 -2.28 6.01 15.33
CA ALA A 16 -2.44 6.14 13.88
C ALA A 16 -2.51 4.78 13.19
N LYS A 17 -1.72 3.80 13.67
CA LYS A 17 -1.77 2.42 13.17
C LYS A 17 -3.10 1.75 13.51
N GLU A 18 -3.57 1.85 14.76
CA GLU A 18 -4.86 1.25 15.17
C GLU A 18 -6.05 1.85 14.41
N ILE A 19 -6.05 3.16 14.16
CA ILE A 19 -7.07 3.82 13.34
C ILE A 19 -6.97 3.39 11.88
N SER A 20 -5.76 3.36 11.30
CA SER A 20 -5.54 2.86 9.93
C SER A 20 -5.94 1.38 9.76
N GLU A 21 -5.88 0.59 10.83
CA GLU A 21 -6.31 -0.81 10.84
C GLU A 21 -7.80 -1.00 11.19
N LYS A 22 -8.56 0.08 11.37
CA LYS A 22 -9.98 0.08 11.79
C LYS A 22 -10.24 -0.63 13.12
N ARG A 23 -9.23 -0.68 13.99
CA ARG A 23 -9.32 -1.27 15.35
C ARG A 23 -9.77 -0.25 16.39
N MET A 24 -9.54 1.03 16.12
CA MET A 24 -9.91 2.15 16.99
C MET A 24 -10.52 3.29 16.17
N ASP A 25 -11.50 3.99 16.76
CA ASP A 25 -12.10 5.20 16.19
C ASP A 25 -11.56 6.45 16.89
N PHE A 26 -11.60 7.60 16.22
CA PHE A 26 -11.20 8.89 16.80
C PHE A 26 -11.98 9.26 18.07
N SER A 27 -13.23 8.81 18.20
CA SER A 27 -14.03 9.00 19.42
C SER A 27 -13.46 8.21 20.60
N LYS A 28 -13.02 6.96 20.37
CA LYS A 28 -12.36 6.14 21.39
C LYS A 28 -11.00 6.73 21.78
N LEU A 29 -10.21 7.17 20.80
CA LEU A 29 -8.94 7.87 21.05
C LEU A 29 -9.11 9.10 21.96
N ARG A 30 -10.10 9.95 21.67
CA ARG A 30 -10.38 11.14 22.51
C ARG A 30 -10.74 10.76 23.94
N ASN A 31 -11.53 9.71 24.13
CA ASN A 31 -11.89 9.23 25.46
C ASN A 31 -10.68 8.68 26.20
N THR A 32 -9.82 7.90 25.53
CA THR A 32 -8.57 7.38 26.13
C THR A 32 -7.63 8.50 26.57
N LEU A 33 -7.44 9.52 25.73
CA LEU A 33 -6.60 10.68 26.10
C LEU A 33 -7.21 11.50 27.25
N LYS A 34 -8.54 11.60 27.30
CA LYS A 34 -9.25 12.27 28.41
C LYS A 34 -9.10 11.49 29.72
N GLU A 35 -9.20 10.17 29.68
CA GLU A 35 -8.99 9.27 30.84
C GLU A 35 -7.54 9.33 31.35
N GLN A 36 -6.57 9.57 30.48
CA GLN A 36 -5.16 9.80 30.83
C GLN A 36 -4.89 11.20 31.42
N GLY A 37 -5.92 12.04 31.55
CA GLY A 37 -5.81 13.40 32.08
C GLY A 37 -5.00 14.32 31.17
N THR A 38 -5.14 14.18 29.86
CA THR A 38 -4.60 15.12 28.86
C THR A 38 -5.53 16.33 28.73
N ASP A 39 -4.96 17.54 28.63
CA ASP A 39 -5.75 18.75 28.46
C ASP A 39 -6.53 18.75 27.12
N GLN A 40 -7.71 19.37 27.10
CA GLN A 40 -8.57 19.35 25.92
C GLN A 40 -7.91 19.99 24.69
N LYS A 41 -7.05 20.99 24.87
CA LYS A 41 -6.27 21.60 23.78
C LYS A 41 -5.24 20.64 23.21
N ASP A 42 -4.56 19.90 24.08
CA ASP A 42 -3.56 18.90 23.70
C ASP A 42 -4.21 17.70 23.02
N ILE A 43 -5.37 17.24 23.49
CA ILE A 43 -6.16 16.19 22.84
C ILE A 43 -6.45 16.57 21.38
N ALA A 44 -6.95 17.78 21.14
CA ALA A 44 -7.27 18.24 19.78
C ALA A 44 -6.03 18.23 18.87
N HIS A 45 -4.88 18.63 19.41
CA HIS A 45 -3.63 18.67 18.67
C HIS A 45 -3.05 17.27 18.40
N ILE A 46 -3.09 16.35 19.37
CA ILE A 46 -2.67 14.96 19.21
C ILE A 46 -3.56 14.26 18.18
N VAL A 47 -4.88 14.39 18.30
CA VAL A 47 -5.84 13.81 17.35
C VAL A 47 -5.56 14.27 15.92
N LYS A 48 -5.27 15.57 15.71
CA LYS A 48 -4.92 16.09 14.38
C LYS A 48 -3.63 15.49 13.82
N ARG A 49 -2.63 15.21 14.66
CA ARG A 49 -1.39 14.56 14.24
C ARG A 49 -1.60 13.09 13.92
N VAL A 50 -2.38 12.38 14.74
CA VAL A 50 -2.77 10.99 14.53
C VAL A 50 -3.54 10.85 13.21
N ASP A 51 -4.49 11.74 12.94
CA ASP A 51 -5.25 11.75 11.68
C ASP A 51 -4.34 11.89 10.45
N LYS A 52 -3.47 12.90 10.43
CA LYS A 52 -2.47 13.07 9.35
C LYS A 52 -1.59 11.84 9.16
N ARG A 53 -1.22 11.17 10.26
CA ARG A 53 -0.35 9.98 10.20
C ARG A 53 -1.11 8.75 9.72
N ALA A 54 -2.35 8.56 10.18
CA ALA A 54 -3.24 7.49 9.73
C ALA A 54 -3.52 7.58 8.22
N ILE A 55 -3.79 8.79 7.70
CA ILE A 55 -3.96 9.03 6.25
C ILE A 55 -2.69 8.65 5.49
N ARG A 56 -1.50 9.04 5.97
CA ARG A 56 -0.24 8.63 5.33
C ARG A 56 -0.04 7.12 5.34
N LEU A 57 -0.32 6.46 6.45
CA LEU A 57 -0.23 5.00 6.55
C LEU A 57 -1.18 4.31 5.58
N ASP A 58 -2.38 4.83 5.41
CA ASP A 58 -3.36 4.30 4.45
C ASP A 58 -2.91 4.52 2.99
N GLN A 59 -2.37 5.70 2.67
CA GLN A 59 -1.76 5.98 1.36
C GLN A 59 -0.58 5.04 1.06
N LEU A 60 0.28 4.80 2.05
CA LEU A 60 1.40 3.87 1.92
C LEU A 60 0.92 2.43 1.72
N LYS A 61 -0.11 1.97 2.45
CA LYS A 61 -0.75 0.67 2.22
C LYS A 61 -1.35 0.57 0.82
N GLY A 62 -2.01 1.61 0.35
CA GLY A 62 -2.55 1.70 -1.01
C GLY A 62 -1.46 1.61 -2.09
N LEU A 63 -0.36 2.34 -1.92
CA LEU A 63 0.82 2.27 -2.79
C LEU A 63 1.43 0.86 -2.80
N HIS A 64 1.59 0.25 -1.63
CA HIS A 64 2.15 -1.10 -1.51
C HIS A 64 1.24 -2.16 -2.16
N SER A 65 -0.07 -2.06 -1.96
CA SER A 65 -1.07 -2.95 -2.58
C SER A 65 -1.10 -2.81 -4.10
N ARG A 66 -1.11 -1.57 -4.60
CA ARG A 66 -0.99 -1.28 -6.03
C ARG A 66 0.31 -1.83 -6.60
N GLY A 67 1.42 -1.65 -5.88
CA GLY A 67 2.72 -2.17 -6.28
C GLY A 67 2.73 -3.69 -6.42
N LYS A 68 2.12 -4.41 -5.47
CA LYS A 68 1.91 -5.87 -5.58
C LYS A 68 1.07 -6.22 -6.80
N ALA A 69 -0.05 -5.53 -7.03
CA ALA A 69 -0.92 -5.80 -8.16
C ALA A 69 -0.20 -5.61 -9.51
N LEU A 70 0.60 -4.54 -9.65
CA LEU A 70 1.42 -4.30 -10.84
C LEU A 70 2.51 -5.36 -11.02
N PHE A 71 3.15 -5.78 -9.93
CA PHE A 71 4.18 -6.81 -9.96
C PHE A 71 3.61 -8.17 -10.42
N TYR A 72 2.53 -8.64 -9.80
CA TYR A 72 1.89 -9.90 -10.19
C TYR A 72 1.23 -9.81 -11.57
N GLY A 73 0.59 -8.69 -11.90
CA GLY A 73 0.04 -8.44 -13.24
C GLY A 73 1.10 -8.49 -14.33
N GLY A 74 2.29 -7.93 -14.06
CA GLY A 74 3.42 -8.00 -14.97
C GLY A 74 3.98 -9.42 -15.17
N ILE A 75 4.03 -10.23 -14.11
CA ILE A 75 4.40 -11.65 -14.23
C ILE A 75 3.40 -12.39 -15.13
N VAL A 76 2.10 -12.20 -14.91
CA VAL A 76 1.05 -12.82 -15.74
C VAL A 76 1.17 -12.38 -17.20
N ALA A 77 1.42 -11.10 -17.46
CA ALA A 77 1.61 -10.59 -18.81
C ALA A 77 2.82 -11.23 -19.53
N ILE A 78 3.94 -11.45 -18.81
CA ILE A 78 5.11 -12.16 -19.37
C ILE A 78 4.76 -13.62 -19.68
N VAL A 79 4.08 -14.32 -18.78
CA VAL A 79 3.68 -15.72 -18.99
C VAL A 79 2.77 -15.84 -20.22
N LEU A 80 1.77 -14.96 -20.35
CA LEU A 80 0.90 -14.93 -21.54
C LEU A 80 1.68 -14.57 -22.82
N GLY A 81 2.61 -13.61 -22.74
CA GLY A 81 3.48 -13.23 -23.85
C GLY A 81 4.38 -14.37 -24.34
N LEU A 82 4.76 -15.30 -23.46
CA LEU A 82 5.52 -16.51 -23.81
C LEU A 82 4.65 -17.66 -24.31
N LEU A 83 3.36 -17.69 -23.95
CA LEU A 83 2.41 -18.71 -24.43
C LEU A 83 1.90 -18.44 -25.84
N LEU A 84 1.70 -17.16 -26.21
CA LEU A 84 1.23 -16.78 -27.55
C LEU A 84 2.09 -17.30 -28.71
N PRO A 85 3.44 -17.27 -28.67
CA PRO A 85 4.32 -17.83 -29.69
C PRO A 85 4.20 -19.35 -29.79
N VAL A 86 4.07 -20.03 -28.64
CA VAL A 86 3.94 -21.49 -28.60
C VAL A 86 2.64 -21.89 -29.30
N ILE A 87 1.52 -21.23 -28.98
CA ILE A 87 0.22 -21.46 -29.63
C ILE A 87 0.28 -21.11 -31.13
N SER A 88 0.96 -20.01 -31.48
CA SER A 88 1.19 -19.59 -32.88
C SER A 88 1.87 -20.65 -33.72
N LEU A 89 2.88 -21.33 -33.16
CA LEU A 89 3.62 -22.41 -33.82
C LEU A 89 2.72 -23.62 -34.10
N PHE A 90 1.83 -23.98 -33.17
CA PHE A 90 0.86 -25.06 -33.36
C PHE A 90 -0.26 -24.72 -34.35
N LEU A 91 -0.63 -23.44 -34.47
CA LEU A 91 -1.70 -22.97 -35.36
C LEU A 91 -1.23 -22.58 -36.77
N SER A 92 0.07 -22.75 -37.08
CA SER A 92 0.67 -22.40 -38.38
C SER A 92 0.43 -20.96 -38.85
N LYS A 93 0.03 -20.07 -37.92
CA LYS A 93 -0.14 -18.65 -38.18
C LYS A 93 1.18 -18.00 -37.82
N GLY A 94 1.88 -17.42 -38.79
CA GLY A 94 3.04 -16.58 -38.50
C GLY A 94 2.58 -15.32 -37.78
N LEU A 95 2.61 -15.30 -36.45
CA LEU A 95 2.36 -14.08 -35.69
C LEU A 95 3.57 -13.13 -35.82
N SER A 96 3.28 -11.86 -36.05
CA SER A 96 4.28 -10.81 -36.08
C SER A 96 5.05 -10.76 -34.77
N THR A 97 6.38 -10.69 -34.84
CA THR A 97 7.30 -10.61 -33.70
C THR A 97 6.98 -9.45 -32.77
N TRP A 98 6.39 -8.37 -33.29
CA TRP A 98 5.91 -7.22 -32.52
C TRP A 98 4.72 -7.54 -31.61
N LEU A 99 3.78 -8.40 -32.05
CA LEU A 99 2.62 -8.80 -31.25
C LEU A 99 3.03 -9.71 -30.09
N ILE A 100 4.09 -10.48 -30.28
CA ILE A 100 4.65 -11.40 -29.29
C ILE A 100 5.45 -10.66 -28.21
N SER A 101 6.21 -9.63 -28.59
CA SER A 101 7.09 -8.91 -27.65
C SER A 101 6.35 -7.90 -26.79
N THR A 102 5.19 -7.40 -27.24
CA THR A 102 4.42 -6.35 -26.54
C THR A 102 4.01 -6.75 -25.11
N PRO A 103 3.43 -7.94 -24.85
CA PRO A 103 3.08 -8.37 -23.49
C PRO A 103 4.30 -8.55 -22.58
N ILE A 104 5.44 -8.96 -23.14
CA ILE A 104 6.69 -9.16 -22.38
C ILE A 104 7.26 -7.81 -21.93
N ILE A 105 7.35 -6.84 -22.84
CA ILE A 105 7.85 -5.49 -22.54
C ILE A 105 6.92 -4.79 -21.55
N ALA A 106 5.61 -4.86 -21.77
CA ALA A 106 4.61 -4.30 -20.86
C ALA A 106 4.69 -4.96 -19.47
N GLY A 107 4.87 -6.28 -19.40
CA GLY A 107 5.00 -7.00 -18.15
C GLY A 107 6.27 -6.64 -17.37
N LEU A 108 7.41 -6.48 -18.05
CA LEU A 108 8.66 -6.00 -17.43
C LEU A 108 8.51 -4.57 -16.89
N GLY A 109 7.84 -3.69 -17.64
CA GLY A 109 7.54 -2.33 -17.19
C GLY A 109 6.64 -2.30 -15.95
N ALA A 110 5.59 -3.13 -15.92
CA ALA A 110 4.69 -3.27 -14.77
C ALA A 110 5.43 -3.81 -13.53
N ILE A 111 6.33 -4.78 -13.70
CA ILE A 111 7.18 -5.29 -12.61
C ILE A 111 8.09 -4.20 -12.06
N PHE A 112 8.72 -3.41 -12.93
CA PHE A 112 9.61 -2.33 -12.51
C PHE A 112 8.87 -1.26 -11.70
N LEU A 113 7.72 -0.80 -12.21
CA LEU A 113 6.87 0.16 -11.51
C LEU A 113 6.32 -0.41 -10.19
N GLY A 114 5.84 -1.66 -10.22
CA GLY A 114 5.33 -2.33 -9.03
C GLY A 114 6.39 -2.48 -7.93
N ARG A 115 7.63 -2.82 -8.30
CA ARG A 115 8.76 -2.91 -7.36
C ARG A 115 9.11 -1.55 -6.75
N ASN A 116 9.05 -0.49 -7.53
CA ASN A 116 9.28 0.87 -7.05
C ASN A 116 8.19 1.33 -6.06
N ASP A 117 6.92 1.05 -6.37
CA ASP A 117 5.79 1.38 -5.50
C ASP A 117 5.82 0.57 -4.19
N MET A 118 6.24 -0.69 -4.23
CA MET A 118 6.41 -1.52 -3.03
C MET A 118 7.57 -1.07 -2.14
N ARG A 119 8.66 -0.54 -2.72
CA ARG A 119 9.84 -0.04 -1.98
C ARG A 119 9.61 1.28 -1.25
N ARG A 120 8.52 1.99 -1.55
CA ARG A 120 8.15 3.27 -0.91
C ARG A 120 7.38 3.10 0.40
N TYR A 121 6.96 1.88 0.72
CA TYR A 121 6.39 1.48 2.01
C TYR A 121 7.50 1.09 2.98
#